data_AF-R5E3D6-F1
#
_entry.id   AF-R5E3D6-F1
#
_cell.length_a   1.000
_cell.length_b   1.000
_cell.length_c   1.000
_cell.angle_alpha   90.00
_cell.angle_beta   90.00
_cell.angle_gamma   90.00
#
_symmetry.space_group_name_H-M   'P 1'
#
loop_
_entity.id
_entity.type
_entity.pdbx_description
1 polymer ?
#
loop_
_entity_poly.entity_id
_entity_poly.type
_entity_poly.pdbx_seq_one_letter_code
_entity_poly.pdbx_strand_id
1 'polypeptide(L)'
;MTRYIFCVIAVLVQPLFVWYVYHKQDKREAALKIPMIGCSVLYLVVQIYAFFKLCIKIPGKYGIFSYLIQAVILAVFIVLELALSGSNKYIKRVQEKEQNSIRDFKNLIKEIEICRLDVSEENKKYIDKLYEKMRYSDPVSSPEVAQENEKIHELIAELTGITESSQFEAKCLEIEKQLDIRKIKNTKEQG
;
A
#
# COMPACT_ATOMS: atom_id res chain seq x y z
N MET A 1 -5.58 -26.32 39.69
CA MET A 1 -4.70 -26.48 38.50
C MET A 1 -5.29 -25.86 37.22
N THR A 2 -6.58 -26.06 36.89
CA THR A 2 -7.18 -25.56 35.63
C THR A 2 -7.39 -24.03 35.53
N ARG A 3 -7.30 -23.30 36.64
CA ARG A 3 -7.51 -21.83 36.69
C ARG A 3 -6.45 -21.01 35.92
N TYR A 4 -5.25 -21.55 35.75
CA TYR A 4 -4.11 -20.82 35.18
C TYR A 4 -3.84 -21.14 33.70
N ILE A 5 -4.49 -22.18 33.15
CA ILE A 5 -4.22 -22.71 31.81
C ILE A 5 -4.42 -21.61 30.74
N PHE A 6 -5.48 -20.82 30.87
CA PHE A 6 -5.77 -19.75 29.91
C PHE A 6 -4.72 -18.63 29.92
N CYS A 7 -4.14 -18.34 31.10
CA CYS A 7 -3.10 -17.34 31.25
C CYS A 7 -1.76 -17.85 30.70
N VAL A 8 -1.42 -19.11 30.97
CA VAL A 8 -0.20 -19.75 30.45
C VAL A 8 -0.25 -19.84 28.92
N ILE A 9 -1.39 -20.23 28.34
CA ILE A 9 -1.56 -20.27 26.88
C ILE A 9 -1.42 -18.88 26.28
N ALA A 10 -2.04 -17.84 26.86
CA ALA A 10 -1.95 -16.48 26.34
C ALA A 10 -0.51 -15.95 26.34
N VAL A 11 0.22 -16.13 27.45
CA VAL A 11 1.62 -15.71 27.59
C VAL A 11 2.54 -16.45 26.60
N LEU A 12 2.27 -17.73 26.30
CA LEU A 12 3.07 -18.50 25.35
C LEU A 12 2.73 -18.21 23.88
N VAL A 13 1.45 -17.96 23.57
CA VAL A 13 0.99 -17.72 22.19
C VAL A 13 1.47 -16.36 21.67
N GLN A 14 1.65 -15.35 22.52
CA GLN A 14 2.05 -14.01 22.08
C GLN A 14 3.44 -13.88 21.47
N PRO A 15 4.54 -14.40 22.08
CA PRO A 15 5.85 -14.36 21.43
C PRO A 15 5.86 -15.17 20.13
N LEU A 16 5.10 -16.27 20.05
CA LEU A 16 4.92 -17.04 18.82
C LEU A 16 4.16 -16.25 17.75
N PHE A 17 3.13 -15.51 18.14
CA PHE A 17 2.34 -14.67 17.23
C PHE A 17 3.17 -13.49 16.70
N VAL A 18 3.92 -12.80 17.56
CA VAL A 18 4.83 -11.72 17.14
C VAL A 18 5.88 -12.25 16.18
N TRP A 19 6.48 -13.40 16.49
CA TRP A 19 7.46 -14.04 15.60
C TRP A 19 6.84 -14.44 14.26
N TYR A 20 5.68 -15.11 14.25
CA TYR A 20 4.98 -15.52 13.04
C TYR A 20 4.59 -14.32 12.15
N VAL A 21 4.09 -13.24 12.76
CA VAL A 21 3.62 -12.05 12.04
C VAL A 21 4.79 -11.24 11.43
N TYR A 22 5.99 -11.27 12.05
CA TYR A 22 7.14 -10.46 11.63
C TYR A 22 8.28 -11.22 10.97
N HIS A 23 8.26 -12.55 10.94
CA HIS A 23 9.33 -13.31 10.29
C HIS A 23 9.37 -12.97 8.78
N LYS A 24 10.46 -12.34 8.35
CA LYS A 24 10.75 -11.91 6.96
C LYS A 24 9.77 -10.89 6.37
N GLN A 25 9.58 -9.76 7.06
CA GLN A 25 8.78 -8.66 6.55
C GLN A 25 9.64 -7.52 6.00
N ASP A 26 9.22 -6.95 4.86
CA ASP A 26 9.75 -5.69 4.36
C ASP A 26 9.47 -4.54 5.34
N LYS A 27 10.32 -3.52 5.37
CA LYS A 27 10.24 -2.38 6.31
C LYS A 27 8.86 -1.70 6.31
N ARG A 28 8.15 -1.73 5.18
CA ARG A 28 6.82 -1.14 5.03
C ARG A 28 5.70 -2.02 5.55
N GLU A 29 5.76 -3.32 5.28
CA GLU A 29 4.78 -4.25 5.83
C GLU A 29 4.92 -4.35 7.36
N ALA A 30 6.16 -4.24 7.85
CA ALA A 30 6.45 -4.07 9.26
C ALA A 30 5.75 -2.84 9.84
N ALA A 31 5.90 -1.65 9.22
CA ALA A 31 5.26 -0.42 9.71
C ALA A 31 3.74 -0.54 9.87
N LEU A 32 3.05 -1.19 8.92
CA LEU A 32 1.61 -1.44 8.99
C LEU A 32 1.22 -2.37 10.14
N LYS A 33 2.11 -3.30 10.53
CA LYS A 33 1.88 -4.27 11.60
C LYS A 33 2.27 -3.75 12.99
N ILE A 34 2.88 -2.56 13.12
CA ILE A 34 3.23 -1.96 14.43
C ILE A 34 1.97 -1.73 15.30
N PRO A 35 0.87 -1.14 14.79
CA PRO A 35 -0.37 -0.97 15.56
C PRO A 35 -0.97 -2.30 16.06
N MET A 36 -0.87 -3.38 15.29
CA MET A 36 -1.33 -4.71 15.71
C MET A 36 -0.56 -5.21 16.94
N ILE A 37 0.77 -5.05 16.95
CA ILE A 37 1.58 -5.40 18.14
C ILE A 37 1.17 -4.53 19.33
N GLY A 38 0.99 -3.22 19.13
CA GLY A 38 0.53 -2.31 20.17
C GLY A 38 -0.77 -2.79 20.82
N CYS A 39 -1.76 -3.16 20.00
CA CYS A 39 -3.03 -3.74 20.47
C CYS A 39 -2.83 -5.08 21.18
N SER A 40 -1.97 -5.96 20.65
CA SER A 40 -1.68 -7.27 21.26
C SER A 40 -0.99 -7.16 22.62
N VAL A 41 -0.01 -6.26 22.75
CA VAL A 41 0.68 -5.99 24.03
C VAL A 41 -0.29 -5.37 25.04
N LEU A 42 -1.12 -4.41 24.61
CA LEU A 42 -2.13 -3.81 25.47
C LEU A 42 -3.15 -4.84 25.95
N TYR A 43 -3.59 -5.74 25.07
CA TYR A 43 -4.43 -6.88 25.42
C TYR A 43 -3.76 -7.79 26.47
N LEU A 44 -2.46 -8.08 26.32
CA LEU A 44 -1.68 -8.86 27.30
C LEU A 44 -1.79 -8.24 28.70
N VAL A 45 -1.50 -6.94 28.80
CA VAL A 45 -1.48 -6.20 30.06
C VAL A 45 -2.86 -6.20 30.71
N VAL A 46 -3.91 -5.92 29.92
CA VAL A 46 -5.31 -5.94 30.40
C VAL A 46 -5.72 -7.35 30.84
N GLN A 47 -5.35 -8.38 30.07
CA GLN A 47 -5.68 -9.77 30.39
C GLN A 47 -5.00 -10.23 31.67
N ILE A 48 -3.70 -9.93 31.86
CA ILE A 48 -2.97 -10.23 33.10
C ILE A 48 -3.59 -9.48 34.27
N TYR A 49 -3.88 -8.19 34.14
CA TYR A 49 -4.50 -7.41 35.21
C TYR A 49 -5.88 -7.95 35.60
N ALA A 50 -6.74 -8.22 34.61
CA ALA A 50 -8.05 -8.82 34.83
C ALA A 50 -7.92 -10.19 35.51
N PHE A 51 -6.93 -10.99 35.11
CA PHE A 51 -6.66 -12.29 35.70
C PHE A 51 -6.25 -12.18 37.18
N PHE A 52 -5.24 -11.37 37.52
CA PHE A 52 -4.82 -11.21 38.92
C PHE A 52 -5.96 -10.67 39.80
N LYS A 53 -6.73 -9.69 39.31
CA LYS A 53 -7.82 -9.08 40.07
C LYS A 53 -9.01 -10.01 40.25
N LEU A 54 -9.41 -10.76 39.21
CA LEU A 54 -10.59 -11.63 39.23
C LEU A 54 -10.30 -13.01 39.80
N CYS A 55 -9.16 -13.63 39.48
CA CYS A 55 -8.84 -14.98 39.95
C CYS A 55 -8.38 -15.05 41.42
N ILE A 56 -7.77 -13.98 41.96
CA ILE A 56 -7.34 -13.96 43.37
C ILE A 56 -8.45 -13.50 44.30
N LYS A 57 -9.31 -12.56 43.85
CA LYS A 57 -10.28 -11.89 44.74
C LYS A 57 -11.67 -12.55 44.77
N ILE A 58 -12.01 -13.36 43.78
CA ILE A 58 -13.33 -13.98 43.68
C ILE A 58 -13.34 -15.34 44.42
N PRO A 59 -14.26 -15.55 45.39
CA PRO A 59 -14.35 -16.82 46.11
C PRO A 59 -14.72 -17.96 45.16
N GLY A 60 -14.20 -19.16 45.45
CA GLY A 60 -14.15 -20.32 44.54
C GLY A 60 -15.46 -20.70 43.83
N LYS A 61 -16.61 -20.38 44.42
CA LYS A 61 -17.97 -20.60 43.88
C LYS A 61 -18.28 -19.81 42.60
N TYR A 62 -17.67 -18.65 42.37
CA TYR A 62 -17.96 -17.79 41.20
C TYR A 62 -16.92 -17.88 40.09
N GLY A 63 -16.12 -18.96 40.06
CA GLY A 63 -15.03 -19.15 39.08
C GLY A 63 -15.49 -19.08 37.62
N ILE A 64 -16.72 -19.52 37.31
CA ILE A 64 -17.33 -19.46 35.97
C ILE A 64 -17.41 -18.02 35.41
N PHE A 65 -17.70 -17.03 36.26
CA PHE A 65 -17.76 -15.62 35.82
C PHE A 65 -16.40 -15.08 35.40
N SER A 66 -15.32 -15.55 36.02
CA SER A 66 -13.95 -15.18 35.62
C SER A 66 -13.64 -15.65 34.19
N TYR A 67 -14.05 -16.86 33.83
CA TYR A 67 -13.84 -17.40 32.48
C TYR A 67 -14.70 -16.68 31.44
N LEU A 68 -15.95 -16.35 31.77
CA LEU A 68 -16.82 -15.57 30.88
C LEU A 68 -16.23 -14.19 30.58
N ILE A 69 -15.73 -13.48 31.59
CA ILE A 69 -15.09 -12.17 31.41
C ILE A 69 -13.83 -12.31 30.53
N GLN A 70 -13.00 -13.33 30.75
CA GLN A 70 -11.82 -13.57 29.91
C GLN A 70 -12.20 -13.91 28.45
N ALA A 71 -13.26 -14.70 28.25
CA ALA A 71 -13.76 -15.02 26.91
C ALA A 71 -14.26 -13.78 26.17
N VAL A 72 -14.95 -12.86 26.87
CA VAL A 72 -15.41 -11.59 26.29
C VAL A 72 -14.22 -10.69 25.91
N ILE A 73 -13.21 -10.56 26.78
CA ILE A 73 -12.00 -9.76 26.51
C ILE A 73 -11.26 -10.34 25.28
N LEU A 74 -11.13 -11.67 25.19
CA LEU A 74 -10.54 -12.34 24.02
C LEU A 74 -11.37 -12.09 22.75
N ALA A 75 -12.69 -12.21 22.82
CA ALA A 75 -13.56 -12.00 21.66
C ALA A 75 -13.43 -10.57 21.10
N VAL A 76 -13.42 -9.57 21.97
CA VAL A 76 -13.19 -8.17 21.56
C VAL A 76 -11.83 -7.99 20.90
N PHE A 77 -10.78 -8.60 21.46
CA PHE A 77 -9.45 -8.55 20.88
C PHE A 77 -9.38 -9.18 19.48
N ILE A 78 -10.00 -10.35 19.29
CA ILE A 78 -10.06 -11.02 17.98
C ILE A 78 -10.75 -10.11 16.93
N VAL A 79 -11.87 -9.47 17.29
CA VAL A 79 -12.57 -8.56 16.38
C VAL A 79 -11.69 -7.37 15.98
N LEU A 80 -10.96 -6.79 16.94
CA LEU A 80 -10.02 -5.69 16.67
C LEU A 80 -8.87 -6.11 15.76
N GLU A 81 -8.26 -7.28 15.99
CA GLU A 81 -7.18 -7.82 15.15
C GLU A 81 -7.66 -8.09 13.71
N LEU A 82 -8.87 -8.62 13.54
CA LEU A 82 -9.46 -8.82 12.21
C LEU A 82 -9.69 -7.50 11.49
N ALA A 83 -10.18 -6.47 12.20
CA ALA A 83 -10.38 -5.14 11.65
C ALA A 83 -9.04 -4.51 11.20
N LEU A 84 -8.02 -4.54 12.08
CA LEU A 84 -6.68 -4.06 11.75
C LEU A 84 -6.05 -4.81 10.58
N SER A 85 -6.28 -6.13 10.48
CA SER A 85 -5.78 -6.96 9.38
C SER A 85 -6.43 -6.60 8.06
N GLY A 86 -7.75 -6.36 8.07
CA GLY A 86 -8.48 -5.84 6.92
C GLY A 86 -7.93 -4.49 6.46
N SER A 87 -7.75 -3.55 7.39
CA SER A 87 -7.18 -2.22 7.10
C SER A 87 -5.76 -2.29 6.55
N ASN A 88 -4.89 -3.11 7.13
CA ASN A 88 -3.52 -3.28 6.66
C ASN A 88 -3.45 -3.84 5.24
N LYS A 89 -4.29 -4.84 4.92
CA LYS A 89 -4.40 -5.37 3.54
C LYS A 89 -4.93 -4.33 2.56
N TYR A 90 -5.84 -3.47 3.00
CA TYR A 90 -6.34 -2.38 2.17
C TYR A 90 -5.25 -1.34 1.90
N ILE A 91 -4.59 -0.82 2.95
CA ILE A 91 -3.53 0.18 2.85
C ILE A 91 -2.39 -0.34 1.98
N LYS A 92 -1.96 -1.59 2.18
CA LYS A 92 -0.92 -2.22 1.36
C LYS A 92 -1.28 -2.22 -0.12
N ARG A 93 -2.52 -2.62 -0.47
CA ARG A 93 -2.98 -2.63 -1.87
C ARG A 93 -3.03 -1.24 -2.49
N VAL A 94 -3.48 -0.23 -1.73
CA VAL A 94 -3.50 1.16 -2.20
C VAL A 94 -2.08 1.65 -2.45
N GLN A 95 -1.18 1.48 -1.48
CA GLN A 95 0.22 1.90 -1.60
C GLN A 95 0.94 1.19 -2.76
N GLU A 96 0.72 -0.11 -2.96
CA GLU A 96 1.30 -0.85 -4.09
C GLU A 96 0.81 -0.29 -5.44
N LYS A 97 -0.48 0.00 -5.56
CA LYS A 97 -1.06 0.58 -6.78
C LYS A 97 -0.50 1.97 -7.07
N GLU A 98 -0.45 2.82 -6.06
CA GLU A 98 0.12 4.16 -6.14
C GLU A 98 1.59 4.13 -6.58
N GLN A 99 2.38 3.28 -5.94
CA GLN A 99 3.78 3.12 -6.29
C GLN A 99 4.01 2.55 -7.68
N ASN A 100 3.19 1.58 -8.10
CA ASN A 100 3.24 1.05 -9.44
C ASN A 100 2.96 2.17 -10.44
N SER A 101 1.91 2.98 -10.23
CA SER A 101 1.60 4.12 -11.11
C SER A 101 2.76 5.12 -11.24
N ILE A 102 3.40 5.48 -10.12
CA ILE A 102 4.59 6.34 -10.13
C ILE A 102 5.74 5.67 -10.90
N ARG A 103 5.98 4.38 -10.67
CA ARG A 103 7.05 3.63 -11.32
C ARG A 103 6.81 3.54 -12.83
N ASP A 104 5.57 3.26 -13.23
CA ASP A 104 5.17 3.14 -14.63
C ASP A 104 5.41 4.47 -15.35
N PHE A 105 5.03 5.60 -14.74
CA PHE A 105 5.33 6.91 -15.32
C PHE A 105 6.83 7.20 -15.44
N LYS A 106 7.62 6.83 -14.43
CA LYS A 106 9.09 6.93 -14.52
C LYS A 106 9.68 6.06 -15.63
N ASN A 107 9.08 4.91 -15.91
CA ASN A 107 9.50 4.06 -17.03
C ASN A 107 9.15 4.72 -18.37
N LEU A 108 7.98 5.34 -18.51
CA LEU A 108 7.62 6.10 -19.72
C LEU A 108 8.60 7.24 -20.01
N ILE A 109 9.07 7.95 -18.97
CA ILE A 109 10.12 8.99 -19.12
C ILE A 109 11.42 8.38 -19.66
N LYS A 110 11.80 7.18 -19.22
CA LYS A 110 12.99 6.49 -19.74
C LYS A 110 12.79 6.01 -21.17
N GLU A 111 11.62 5.49 -21.50
CA GLU A 111 11.30 5.05 -22.86
C GLU A 111 11.38 6.22 -23.85
N ILE A 112 10.87 7.39 -23.47
CA ILE A 112 10.95 8.57 -24.34
C ILE A 112 12.37 9.16 -24.42
N GLU A 113 13.15 9.05 -23.34
CA GLU A 113 14.59 9.38 -23.36
C GLU A 113 15.36 8.48 -24.33
N ILE A 114 15.03 7.20 -24.40
CA ILE A 114 15.61 6.27 -25.37
C ILE A 114 15.15 6.62 -26.79
N CYS A 115 13.83 6.80 -26.99
CA CYS A 115 13.26 7.17 -28.28
C CYS A 115 13.91 8.42 -28.86
N ARG A 116 14.23 9.41 -28.03
CA ARG A 116 14.94 10.64 -28.41
C ARG A 116 16.31 10.39 -29.07
N LEU A 117 17.00 9.31 -28.71
CA LEU A 117 18.32 8.99 -29.27
C LEU A 117 18.25 8.49 -30.73
N ASP A 118 17.12 7.89 -31.11
CA ASP A 118 16.94 7.22 -32.40
C ASP A 118 16.15 8.06 -33.43
N VAL A 119 15.74 9.28 -33.05
CA VAL A 119 14.90 10.18 -33.87
C VAL A 119 15.75 11.07 -34.79
N SER A 120 15.23 11.35 -35.99
CA SER A 120 15.88 12.26 -36.96
C SER A 120 16.01 13.70 -36.43
N GLU A 121 17.02 14.45 -36.91
CA GLU A 121 17.26 15.83 -36.48
C GLU A 121 16.04 16.76 -36.69
N GLU A 122 15.24 16.52 -37.73
CA GLU A 122 14.02 17.27 -38.01
C GLU A 122 12.94 17.11 -36.92
N ASN A 123 12.85 15.90 -36.35
CA ASN A 123 11.85 15.50 -35.36
C ASN A 123 12.31 15.73 -33.92
N LYS A 124 13.62 15.93 -33.72
CA LYS A 124 14.26 16.12 -32.42
C LYS A 124 13.62 17.24 -31.59
N LYS A 125 13.24 18.36 -32.22
CA LYS A 125 12.57 19.48 -31.54
C LYS A 125 11.24 19.07 -30.87
N TYR A 126 10.49 18.14 -31.47
CA TYR A 126 9.19 17.72 -30.96
C TYR A 126 9.32 16.79 -29.77
N ILE A 127 10.24 15.81 -29.89
CA ILE A 127 10.49 14.86 -28.80
C ILE A 127 11.22 15.49 -27.62
N ASP A 128 12.11 16.48 -27.85
CA ASP A 128 12.77 17.25 -26.78
C ASP A 128 11.74 18.00 -25.94
N LYS A 129 10.81 18.70 -26.60
CA LYS A 129 9.71 19.41 -25.93
C LYS A 129 8.84 18.46 -25.11
N LEU A 130 8.49 17.31 -25.68
CA LEU A 130 7.66 16.30 -25.00
C LEU A 130 8.40 15.68 -23.81
N TYR A 131 9.68 15.34 -23.96
CA TYR A 131 10.54 14.83 -22.89
C TYR A 131 10.64 15.84 -21.74
N GLU A 132 10.89 17.13 -22.02
CA GLU A 132 10.91 18.16 -20.99
C GLU A 132 9.56 18.24 -20.25
N LYS A 133 8.44 18.25 -20.98
CA LYS A 133 7.11 18.26 -20.38
C LYS A 133 6.90 17.06 -19.46
N MET A 134 7.30 15.85 -19.87
CA MET A 134 7.19 14.65 -19.04
C MET A 134 8.13 14.65 -17.84
N ARG A 135 9.38 15.09 -18.02
CA ARG A 135 10.40 15.16 -16.97
C ARG A 135 10.03 16.15 -15.86
N TYR A 136 9.45 17.29 -16.23
CA TYR A 136 8.96 18.29 -15.28
C TYR A 136 7.53 18.04 -14.83
N SER A 137 6.86 17.00 -15.34
CA SER A 137 5.56 16.58 -14.82
C SER A 137 5.75 15.73 -13.57
N ASP A 138 5.03 16.07 -12.51
CA ASP A 138 5.02 15.25 -11.31
C ASP A 138 4.36 13.88 -11.60
N PRO A 139 4.96 12.77 -11.16
CA PRO A 139 4.32 11.47 -11.24
C PRO A 139 3.03 11.47 -10.40
N VAL A 140 1.93 11.01 -11.00
CA VAL A 140 0.64 10.90 -10.32
C VAL A 140 0.61 9.61 -9.50
N SER A 141 0.30 9.74 -8.22
CA SER A 141 0.18 8.63 -7.27
C SER A 141 -1.24 8.05 -7.27
N SER A 142 -1.75 7.62 -8.43
CA SER A 142 -3.12 7.07 -8.52
C SER A 142 -3.20 5.95 -9.54
N PRO A 143 -3.95 4.86 -9.27
CA PRO A 143 -4.23 3.84 -10.27
C PRO A 143 -5.18 4.32 -11.38
N GLU A 144 -5.89 5.44 -11.20
CA GLU A 144 -6.88 5.93 -12.19
C GLU A 144 -6.25 6.40 -13.49
N VAL A 145 -4.93 6.66 -13.48
CA VAL A 145 -4.15 7.06 -14.66
C VAL A 145 -3.54 5.88 -15.41
N ALA A 146 -3.78 4.63 -14.98
CA ALA A 146 -3.18 3.45 -15.60
C ALA A 146 -3.54 3.33 -17.09
N GLN A 147 -4.79 3.64 -17.44
CA GLN A 147 -5.24 3.63 -18.84
C GLN A 147 -4.49 4.67 -19.69
N GLU A 148 -4.23 5.86 -19.15
CA GLU A 148 -3.46 6.87 -19.88
C GLU A 148 -1.98 6.51 -19.94
N ASN A 149 -1.41 5.87 -18.91
CA ASN A 149 -0.05 5.36 -18.96
C ASN A 149 0.11 4.32 -20.07
N GLU A 150 -0.85 3.40 -20.22
CA GLU A 150 -0.86 2.39 -21.28
C GLU A 150 -0.97 3.02 -22.67
N LYS A 151 -1.88 3.98 -22.86
CA LYS A 151 -1.97 4.73 -24.14
C LYS A 151 -0.69 5.50 -24.46
N ILE A 152 -0.05 6.11 -23.46
CA ILE A 152 1.22 6.81 -23.66
C ILE A 152 2.31 5.82 -24.08
N HIS A 153 2.37 4.63 -23.46
CA HIS A 153 3.29 3.57 -23.85
C HIS A 153 3.12 3.17 -25.31
N GLU A 154 1.88 2.90 -25.73
CA GLU A 154 1.56 2.55 -27.12
C GLU A 154 1.98 3.66 -28.10
N LEU A 155 1.65 4.92 -27.78
CA LEU A 155 2.02 6.06 -28.62
C LEU A 155 3.54 6.26 -28.70
N ILE A 156 4.28 6.04 -27.61
CA ILE A 156 5.76 6.11 -27.62
C ILE A 156 6.34 4.98 -28.48
N ALA A 157 5.78 3.77 -28.41
CA ALA A 157 6.22 2.66 -29.24
C ALA A 157 6.02 2.99 -30.73
N GLU A 158 4.89 3.59 -31.10
CA GLU A 158 4.61 4.03 -32.46
C GLU A 158 5.57 5.13 -32.97
N LEU A 159 6.09 5.99 -32.10
CA LEU A 159 7.02 7.07 -32.50
C LEU A 159 8.30 6.55 -33.16
N THR A 160 8.79 5.37 -32.75
CA THR A 160 10.05 4.80 -33.27
C THR A 160 9.98 4.38 -34.74
N GLY A 161 8.78 4.23 -35.32
CA GLY A 161 8.58 3.85 -36.72
C GLY A 161 8.24 5.00 -37.67
N ILE A 162 8.07 6.22 -37.16
CA ILE A 162 7.55 7.35 -37.95
C ILE A 162 8.71 8.16 -38.55
N THR A 163 8.79 8.18 -39.88
CA THR A 163 9.74 8.98 -40.64
C THR A 163 9.19 10.34 -41.06
N GLU A 164 7.87 10.47 -41.21
CA GLU A 164 7.23 11.74 -41.61
C GLU A 164 7.05 12.70 -40.44
N SER A 165 7.64 13.89 -40.55
CA SER A 165 7.67 14.88 -39.47
C SER A 165 6.30 15.39 -39.04
N SER A 166 5.32 15.45 -39.96
CA SER A 166 3.94 15.84 -39.64
C SER A 166 3.21 14.79 -38.79
N GLN A 167 3.40 13.50 -39.12
CA GLN A 167 2.84 12.39 -38.34
C GLN A 167 3.51 12.27 -36.98
N PHE A 168 4.81 12.53 -36.93
CA PHE A 168 5.60 12.52 -35.69
C PHE A 168 5.11 13.62 -34.74
N GLU A 169 4.98 14.86 -35.24
CA GLU A 169 4.42 15.98 -34.46
C GLU A 169 3.01 15.68 -33.93
N ALA A 170 2.13 15.12 -34.78
CA ALA A 170 0.77 14.77 -34.39
C ALA A 170 0.75 13.75 -33.24
N LYS A 171 1.61 12.73 -33.28
CA LYS A 171 1.73 11.73 -32.21
C LYS A 171 2.30 12.31 -30.93
N CYS A 172 3.29 13.20 -31.01
CA CYS A 172 3.79 13.91 -29.82
C CYS A 172 2.69 14.75 -29.16
N LEU A 173 1.87 15.46 -29.96
CA LEU A 173 0.73 16.24 -29.44
C LEU A 173 -0.35 15.34 -28.80
N GLU A 174 -0.55 14.13 -29.33
CA GLU A 174 -1.48 13.17 -28.74
C GLU A 174 -1.00 12.67 -27.37
N ILE A 175 0.31 12.40 -27.23
CA ILE A 175 0.91 12.07 -25.93
C ILE A 175 0.75 13.24 -24.97
N GLU A 176 1.03 14.48 -25.42
CA GLU A 176 0.84 15.69 -24.60
C GLU A 176 -0.60 15.78 -24.07
N LYS A 177 -1.60 15.46 -24.90
CA LYS A 177 -3.01 15.46 -24.50
C LYS A 177 -3.31 14.40 -23.42
N GLN A 178 -2.73 13.20 -23.53
CA GLN A 178 -2.86 12.18 -22.49
C GLN A 178 -2.21 12.64 -21.17
N LEU A 179 -1.06 13.31 -21.22
CA LEU A 179 -0.42 13.89 -20.02
C LEU A 179 -1.31 14.93 -19.34
N ASP A 180 -1.97 15.79 -20.11
CA ASP A 180 -2.88 16.81 -19.57
C ASP A 180 -4.13 16.17 -18.92
N ILE A 181 -4.68 15.10 -19.52
CA ILE A 181 -5.78 14.32 -18.91
C ILE A 181 -5.34 13.71 -17.57
N ARG A 182 -4.14 13.14 -17.50
CA ARG A 182 -3.58 12.59 -16.26
C ARG A 182 -3.46 13.65 -15.17
N LYS A 183 -2.99 14.84 -15.53
CA LYS A 183 -2.89 15.98 -14.60
C LYS A 183 -4.27 16.39 -14.05
N ILE A 184 -5.29 16.40 -14.90
CA ILE A 184 -6.67 16.71 -14.47
C ILE A 184 -7.19 15.64 -13.50
N LYS A 185 -6.95 14.35 -13.76
CA LYS A 185 -7.37 13.26 -12.85
C LYS A 185 -6.71 13.39 -11.47
N ASN A 186 -5.41 13.71 -11.43
CA ASN A 186 -4.70 13.99 -10.16
C ASN A 186 -5.34 15.13 -9.35
N THR A 187 -5.82 16.19 -10.02
CA THR A 187 -6.40 17.36 -9.34
C THR A 187 -7.78 17.05 -8.74
N LYS A 188 -8.51 16.06 -9.27
CA LYS A 188 -9.84 15.66 -8.77
C LYS A 188 -9.79 14.78 -7.50
N GLU A 189 -8.67 14.09 -7.25
CA GLU A 189 -8.49 13.30 -6.01
C GLU A 189 -8.04 14.16 -4.81
N GLN A 190 -7.55 15.38 -5.04
CA GLN A 190 -7.04 16.29 -3.99
C GLN A 190 -8.08 17.29 -3.45
N GLY A 191 -9.31 17.30 -3.99
CA GLY A 191 -10.41 18.17 -3.55
C GLY A 191 -11.55 17.38 -2.94
#